data_AF-A0A950F167-F1
#
_entry.id   AF-A0A950F167-F1
#
_cell.length_a   1.000
_cell.length_b   1.000
_cell.length_c   1.000
_cell.angle_alpha   90.00
_cell.angle_beta   90.00
_cell.angle_gamma   90.00
#
_symmetry.space_group_name_H-M   'P 1'
#
loop_
_entity.id
_entity.type
_entity.pdbx_description
1 polymer ?
#
loop_
_entity_poly.entity_id
_entity_poly.type
_entity_poly.pdbx_seq_one_letter_code
_entity_poly.pdbx_strand_id
1 'polypeptide(L)'
;MIRHMRILSALGGILVALASSVHAQAAPSILRVIAVTDRRSDSNLRWARERVENNIDMLQQDRHDYDGHRVRAIALFEQARQQLNLGLAYDNGREDVAPPPGFYRPAEATVTERGERSSDANLAAVRRNIEGVMDVLQRDNHDYGGHRVTALRLLDEGRDQLNAALAWDSRH
;
A
#
# COMPACT_ATOMS: atom_id res chain seq x y z
N MET A 1 77.40 4.54 -26.50
CA MET A 1 78.20 4.00 -25.39
C MET A 1 77.43 2.88 -24.73
N ILE A 2 77.95 1.67 -24.91
CA ILE A 2 77.47 0.42 -24.31
C ILE A 2 77.97 0.38 -22.86
N ARG A 3 77.13 -0.04 -21.92
CA ARG A 3 77.58 -0.88 -20.79
C ARG A 3 76.40 -1.70 -20.25
N HIS A 4 76.51 -2.99 -20.57
CA HIS A 4 75.84 -4.10 -19.92
C HIS A 4 76.08 -4.07 -18.40
N MET A 5 75.07 -4.48 -17.62
CA MET A 5 75.29 -5.13 -16.34
C MET A 5 74.32 -6.30 -16.19
N ARG A 6 74.89 -7.50 -16.23
CA ARG A 6 74.30 -8.79 -15.85
C ARG A 6 74.86 -9.18 -14.49
N ILE A 7 74.00 -9.45 -13.51
CA ILE A 7 74.23 -10.27 -12.30
C ILE A 7 72.82 -10.77 -11.94
N LEU A 8 72.31 -12.00 -12.15
CA LEU A 8 72.71 -13.40 -11.85
C LEU A 8 72.74 -13.76 -10.36
N SER A 9 71.78 -14.63 -9.97
CA SER A 9 71.82 -15.63 -8.87
C SER A 9 71.49 -15.09 -7.45
N ALA A 10 70.72 -15.73 -6.56
CA ALA A 10 70.11 -17.06 -6.49
C ALA A 10 69.14 -17.17 -5.27
N LEU A 11 68.32 -18.23 -5.28
CA LEU A 11 67.90 -19.08 -4.15
C LEU A 11 66.83 -18.62 -3.13
N GLY A 12 65.91 -19.57 -2.87
CA GLY A 12 64.99 -19.63 -1.72
C GLY A 12 63.57 -19.23 -2.08
N GLY A 13 62.67 -20.11 -2.52
CA GLY A 13 62.31 -21.35 -1.85
C GLY A 13 61.35 -21.03 -0.70
N ILE A 14 60.04 -20.99 -0.99
CA ILE A 14 58.92 -21.46 -0.17
C ILE A 14 57.67 -21.38 -1.07
N LEU A 15 57.21 -22.55 -1.51
CA LEU A 15 55.86 -22.75 -2.04
C LEU A 15 54.94 -22.83 -0.81
N VAL A 16 54.31 -21.72 -0.43
CA VAL A 16 53.13 -21.81 0.42
C VAL A 16 51.97 -22.22 -0.48
N ALA A 17 51.67 -23.52 -0.50
CA ALA A 17 50.39 -24.02 -0.97
C ALA A 17 49.31 -23.59 0.02
N LEU A 18 48.82 -22.36 -0.11
CA LEU A 18 47.54 -21.96 0.48
C LEU A 18 46.46 -22.67 -0.31
N ALA A 19 46.07 -23.84 0.19
CA ALA A 19 44.81 -24.48 -0.14
C ALA A 19 43.69 -23.47 0.15
N SER A 20 43.33 -22.70 -0.88
CA SER A 20 42.16 -21.86 -0.86
C SER A 20 40.97 -22.81 -0.87
N SER A 21 40.50 -23.15 0.34
CA SER A 21 39.21 -23.77 0.55
C SER A 21 38.17 -22.83 -0.04
N VAL A 22 37.79 -23.08 -1.28
CA VAL A 22 36.59 -22.51 -1.89
C VAL A 22 35.42 -23.04 -1.07
N HIS A 23 35.08 -22.34 0.00
CA HIS A 23 33.77 -22.45 0.59
C HIS A 23 32.81 -22.02 -0.51
N ALA A 24 32.19 -23.01 -1.15
CA ALA A 24 30.96 -22.82 -1.90
C ALA A 24 29.93 -22.28 -0.90
N GLN A 25 29.95 -20.98 -0.70
CA GLN A 25 28.92 -20.27 0.04
C GLN A 25 27.68 -20.38 -0.83
N ALA A 26 26.82 -21.34 -0.48
CA ALA A 26 25.50 -21.47 -1.04
C ALA A 26 24.83 -20.10 -0.95
N ALA A 27 24.70 -19.43 -2.10
CA ALA A 27 23.99 -18.17 -2.18
C ALA A 27 22.58 -18.42 -1.62
N PRO A 28 22.18 -17.77 -0.52
CA PRO A 28 20.80 -17.86 -0.08
C PRO A 28 19.93 -17.29 -1.20
N SER A 29 18.93 -18.06 -1.57
CA SER A 29 18.03 -17.88 -2.69
C SER A 29 17.35 -16.49 -2.69
N ILE A 30 17.96 -15.49 -3.33
CA ILE A 30 17.37 -14.15 -3.53
C ILE A 30 15.96 -14.26 -4.17
N LEU A 31 15.77 -15.24 -5.06
CA LEU A 31 14.49 -15.57 -5.70
C LEU A 31 13.37 -15.98 -4.72
N ARG A 32 13.67 -16.57 -3.55
CA ARG A 32 12.64 -16.93 -2.56
C ARG A 32 12.21 -15.76 -1.71
N VAL A 33 13.08 -14.78 -1.47
CA VAL A 33 12.75 -13.60 -0.66
C VAL A 33 11.78 -12.70 -1.41
N ILE A 34 12.00 -12.51 -2.72
CA ILE A 34 11.17 -11.66 -3.59
C ILE A 34 9.74 -12.23 -3.75
N ALA A 35 9.61 -13.53 -4.05
CA ALA A 35 8.29 -14.14 -4.25
C ALA A 35 7.40 -14.23 -2.97
N VAL A 36 8.00 -14.10 -1.78
CA VAL A 36 7.27 -14.05 -0.50
C VAL A 36 6.85 -12.61 -0.17
N THR A 37 7.66 -11.61 -0.53
CA THR A 37 7.27 -10.20 -0.37
C THR A 37 6.09 -9.84 -1.27
N ASP A 38 6.10 -10.29 -2.52
CA ASP A 38 5.04 -9.95 -3.50
C ASP A 38 3.66 -10.49 -3.06
N ARG A 39 3.59 -11.78 -2.66
CA ARG A 39 2.34 -12.38 -2.16
C ARG A 39 1.76 -11.69 -0.92
N ARG A 40 2.63 -11.18 -0.04
CA ARG A 40 2.19 -10.44 1.15
C ARG A 40 1.64 -9.08 0.77
N SER A 41 2.27 -8.41 -0.19
CA SER A 41 1.81 -7.13 -0.70
C SER A 41 0.40 -7.23 -1.31
N ASP A 42 0.12 -8.27 -2.11
CA ASP A 42 -1.22 -8.41 -2.72
C ASP A 42 -2.31 -8.72 -1.70
N SER A 43 -1.93 -9.36 -0.60
CA SER A 43 -2.81 -9.57 0.53
C SER A 43 -3.11 -8.24 1.23
N ASN A 44 -2.11 -7.36 1.39
CA ASN A 44 -2.31 -6.04 1.97
C ASN A 44 -3.25 -5.19 1.10
N LEU A 45 -3.06 -5.20 -0.23
CA LEU A 45 -3.85 -4.39 -1.15
C LEU A 45 -5.33 -4.84 -1.19
N ARG A 46 -5.59 -6.17 -1.18
CA ARG A 46 -6.95 -6.71 -1.06
C ARG A 46 -7.61 -6.36 0.27
N TRP A 47 -6.88 -6.53 1.37
CA TRP A 47 -7.36 -6.18 2.70
C TRP A 47 -7.68 -4.68 2.80
N ALA A 48 -6.81 -3.82 2.25
CA ALA A 48 -7.01 -2.38 2.22
C ALA A 48 -8.28 -2.02 1.44
N ARG A 49 -8.49 -2.61 0.26
CA ARG A 49 -9.68 -2.39 -0.57
C ARG A 49 -10.97 -2.74 0.19
N GLU A 50 -11.02 -3.93 0.79
CA GLU A 50 -12.18 -4.39 1.56
C GLU A 50 -12.44 -3.49 2.77
N ARG A 51 -11.37 -3.02 3.43
CA ARG A 51 -11.52 -2.12 4.56
C ARG A 51 -12.06 -0.76 4.13
N VAL A 52 -11.58 -0.20 3.00
CA VAL A 52 -12.11 1.06 2.43
C VAL A 52 -13.59 0.92 2.07
N GLU A 53 -13.99 -0.19 1.44
CA GLU A 53 -15.39 -0.47 1.10
C GLU A 53 -16.29 -0.50 2.34
N ASN A 54 -15.91 -1.23 3.38
CA ASN A 54 -16.66 -1.25 4.64
C ASN A 54 -16.80 0.16 5.26
N ASN A 55 -15.77 1.00 5.15
CA ASN A 55 -15.83 2.37 5.66
C ASN A 55 -16.78 3.27 4.82
N ILE A 56 -16.84 3.06 3.51
CA ILE A 56 -17.83 3.74 2.64
C ILE A 56 -19.24 3.36 3.09
N ASP A 57 -19.52 2.07 3.26
CA ASP A 57 -20.84 1.59 3.70
C ASP A 57 -21.21 2.18 5.07
N MET A 58 -20.25 2.24 6.01
CA MET A 58 -20.45 2.87 7.31
C MET A 58 -20.86 4.34 7.16
N LEU A 59 -20.18 5.12 6.32
CA LEU A 59 -20.49 6.55 6.12
C LEU A 59 -21.82 6.76 5.39
N GLN A 60 -22.17 5.89 4.44
CA GLN A 60 -23.43 5.95 3.71
C GLN A 60 -24.65 5.73 4.60
N GLN A 61 -24.49 4.97 5.70
CA GLN A 61 -25.55 4.73 6.68
C GLN A 61 -25.83 5.92 7.61
N ASP A 62 -24.92 6.89 7.68
CA ASP A 62 -25.14 8.08 8.51
C ASP A 62 -26.17 9.01 7.86
N ARG A 63 -26.90 9.78 8.67
CA ARG A 63 -27.87 10.76 8.16
C ARG A 63 -27.26 12.14 8.01
N HIS A 64 -26.31 12.45 8.89
CA HIS A 64 -25.73 13.77 8.98
C HIS A 64 -24.57 13.94 8.00
N ASP A 65 -24.55 15.05 7.27
CA ASP A 65 -23.56 15.29 6.21
C ASP A 65 -22.42 16.23 6.63
N TYR A 66 -22.54 16.87 7.79
CA TYR A 66 -21.53 17.75 8.38
C TYR A 66 -21.04 18.79 7.36
N ASP A 67 -21.94 19.62 6.83
CA ASP A 67 -21.66 20.60 5.77
C ASP A 67 -21.05 19.97 4.49
N GLY A 68 -21.49 18.76 4.16
CA GLY A 68 -21.02 18.04 2.96
C GLY A 68 -19.65 17.39 3.09
N HIS A 69 -19.01 17.45 4.26
CA HIS A 69 -17.71 16.81 4.47
C HIS A 69 -17.79 15.29 4.38
N ARG A 70 -18.89 14.68 4.85
CA ARG A 70 -19.07 13.23 4.78
C ARG A 70 -19.18 12.75 3.33
N VAL A 71 -20.05 13.36 2.52
CA VAL A 71 -20.18 13.01 1.09
C VAL A 71 -18.85 13.20 0.34
N ARG A 72 -18.09 14.25 0.64
CA ARG A 72 -16.74 14.45 0.06
C ARG A 72 -15.76 13.35 0.46
N ALA A 73 -15.78 12.91 1.72
CA ALA A 73 -14.96 11.78 2.18
C ALA A 73 -15.32 10.47 1.44
N ILE A 74 -16.62 10.18 1.28
CA ILE A 74 -17.09 9.01 0.52
C ILE A 74 -16.56 9.04 -0.91
N ALA A 75 -16.67 10.17 -1.61
CA ALA A 75 -16.19 10.30 -2.98
C ALA A 75 -14.67 10.05 -3.12
N LEU A 76 -13.87 10.50 -2.15
CA LEU A 76 -12.43 10.26 -2.10
C LEU A 76 -12.10 8.78 -1.82
N PHE A 77 -12.85 8.15 -0.91
CA PHE A 77 -12.69 6.72 -0.62
C PHE A 77 -13.12 5.82 -1.78
N GLU A 78 -14.15 6.20 -2.54
CA GLU A 78 -14.52 5.50 -3.78
C GLU A 78 -13.39 5.56 -4.82
N GLN A 79 -12.76 6.73 -5.00
CA GLN A 79 -11.61 6.87 -5.88
C GLN A 79 -10.40 6.06 -5.37
N ALA A 80 -10.14 6.06 -4.05
CA ALA A 80 -9.08 5.25 -3.47
C ALA A 80 -9.32 3.75 -3.73
N ARG A 81 -10.55 3.27 -3.54
CA ARG A 81 -10.97 1.90 -3.85
C ARG A 81 -10.72 1.56 -5.33
N GLN A 82 -11.02 2.47 -6.25
CA GLN A 82 -10.74 2.28 -7.68
C GLN A 82 -9.24 2.12 -7.94
N GLN A 83 -8.40 2.95 -7.33
CA GLN A 83 -6.94 2.82 -7.45
C GLN A 83 -6.44 1.47 -6.91
N LEU A 84 -6.95 1.02 -5.76
CA LEU A 84 -6.60 -0.31 -5.22
C LEU A 84 -6.99 -1.45 -6.18
N ASN A 85 -8.16 -1.34 -6.85
CA ASN A 85 -8.56 -2.30 -7.89
C ASN A 85 -7.62 -2.28 -9.10
N LEU A 86 -7.22 -1.09 -9.57
CA LEU A 86 -6.25 -0.95 -10.67
C LEU A 86 -4.88 -1.51 -10.29
N GLY A 87 -4.43 -1.28 -9.05
CA GLY A 87 -3.18 -1.87 -8.56
C GLY A 87 -3.21 -3.40 -8.52
N LEU A 88 -4.33 -3.99 -8.09
CA LEU A 88 -4.54 -5.44 -8.16
C LEU A 88 -4.55 -5.95 -9.60
N ALA A 89 -5.16 -5.22 -10.54
CA ALA A 89 -5.19 -5.60 -11.95
C ALA A 89 -3.79 -5.59 -12.57
N TYR A 90 -3.01 -4.54 -12.28
CA TYR A 90 -1.64 -4.35 -12.71
C TYR A 90 -0.75 -5.55 -12.32
N ASP A 91 -0.78 -5.95 -11.04
CA ASP A 91 0.05 -7.05 -10.54
C ASP A 91 -0.34 -8.42 -11.14
N ASN A 92 -1.65 -8.63 -11.38
CA ASN A 92 -2.14 -9.85 -12.04
C ASN A 92 -1.81 -9.93 -13.55
N GLY A 93 -1.05 -8.99 -14.10
CA GLY A 93 -0.71 -8.92 -15.52
C GLY A 93 -1.93 -8.67 -16.42
N ARG A 94 -3.02 -8.16 -15.85
CA ARG A 94 -4.24 -7.78 -16.57
C ARG A 94 -4.27 -6.26 -16.70
N GLU A 95 -3.64 -5.76 -17.75
CA GLU A 95 -3.69 -4.33 -18.13
C GLU A 95 -5.11 -3.90 -18.57
N ASP A 96 -6.00 -4.88 -18.76
CA ASP A 96 -7.32 -4.81 -19.38
C ASP A 96 -8.50 -5.00 -18.39
N VAL A 97 -8.28 -4.82 -17.08
CA VAL A 97 -9.41 -4.69 -16.15
C VAL A 97 -10.01 -3.29 -16.30
N ALA A 98 -10.79 -3.12 -17.37
CA ALA A 98 -11.83 -2.11 -17.41
C ALA A 98 -12.66 -2.24 -16.11
N PRO A 99 -13.00 -1.13 -15.44
CA PRO A 99 -13.93 -1.19 -14.32
C PRO A 99 -15.15 -2.00 -14.78
N PRO A 100 -15.64 -3.00 -14.01
CA PRO A 100 -16.74 -3.84 -14.44
C PRO A 100 -17.87 -2.94 -14.96
N PRO A 101 -18.28 -3.06 -16.24
CA PRO A 101 -19.29 -2.18 -16.80
C PRO A 101 -20.60 -2.44 -16.07
N GLY A 102 -21.08 -1.43 -15.37
CA GLY A 102 -22.39 -1.42 -14.73
C GLY A 102 -22.46 -2.10 -13.36
N PHE A 103 -21.91 -1.46 -12.33
CA PHE A 103 -22.45 -1.52 -10.96
C PHE A 103 -22.28 -0.18 -10.25
N TYR A 104 -22.94 0.86 -10.80
CA TYR A 104 -23.46 1.98 -10.00
C TYR A 104 -24.97 1.77 -9.89
N ARG A 105 -25.37 0.84 -9.04
CA ARG A 105 -26.59 0.98 -8.29
C ARG A 105 -26.12 0.87 -6.84
N PRO A 106 -26.24 1.93 -6.01
CA PRO A 106 -26.06 1.74 -4.58
C PRO A 106 -26.92 0.54 -4.22
N ALA A 107 -26.32 -0.48 -3.61
CA ALA A 107 -27.12 -1.54 -3.02
C ALA A 107 -28.17 -0.82 -2.17
N GLU A 108 -29.45 -1.14 -2.38
CA GLU A 108 -30.49 -0.79 -1.43
C GLU A 108 -30.19 -1.58 -0.17
N ALA A 109 -29.13 -1.19 0.55
CA ALA A 109 -28.97 -1.50 1.93
C ALA A 109 -30.24 -0.93 2.56
N THR A 110 -31.03 -1.81 3.18
CA THR A 110 -32.07 -1.38 4.10
C THR A 110 -31.36 -0.48 5.12
N VAL A 111 -31.47 0.83 4.92
CA VAL A 111 -30.83 1.84 5.75
C VAL A 111 -31.57 1.79 7.07
N THR A 112 -31.08 1.01 8.01
CA THR A 112 -31.51 1.14 9.40
C THR A 112 -30.90 2.45 9.88
N GLU A 113 -31.70 3.51 9.75
CA GLU A 113 -31.23 4.88 9.91
C GLU A 113 -30.69 5.10 11.32
N ARG A 114 -29.47 5.62 11.41
CA ARG A 114 -28.76 5.81 12.68
C ARG A 114 -29.00 7.23 13.21
N GLY A 115 -29.19 7.36 14.53
CA GLY A 115 -29.33 8.66 15.19
C GLY A 115 -28.01 9.42 15.30
N GLU A 116 -28.08 10.75 15.45
CA GLU A 116 -26.95 11.71 15.39
C GLU A 116 -25.73 11.30 16.24
N ARG A 117 -25.92 11.05 17.53
CA ARG A 117 -24.82 10.62 18.44
C ARG A 117 -24.09 9.37 17.98
N SER A 118 -24.78 8.51 17.22
CA SER A 118 -24.18 7.29 16.69
C SER A 118 -23.47 7.54 15.34
N SER A 119 -23.77 8.64 14.65
CA SER A 119 -23.05 9.09 13.45
C SER A 119 -21.71 9.75 13.77
N ASP A 120 -21.57 10.50 14.87
CA ASP A 120 -20.26 11.09 15.24
C ASP A 120 -19.26 10.00 15.67
N ALA A 121 -19.76 9.04 16.46
CA ALA A 121 -18.99 7.85 16.83
C ALA A 121 -18.56 7.05 15.60
N ASN A 122 -19.38 7.04 14.56
CA ASN A 122 -19.09 6.39 13.29
C ASN A 122 -17.99 7.12 12.51
N LEU A 123 -18.06 8.45 12.37
CA LEU A 123 -16.99 9.26 11.77
C LEU A 123 -15.64 9.00 12.43
N ALA A 124 -15.61 9.01 13.77
CA ALA A 124 -14.39 8.75 14.52
C ALA A 124 -13.86 7.32 14.33
N ALA A 125 -14.77 6.34 14.21
CA ALA A 125 -14.39 4.96 13.92
C ALA A 125 -13.83 4.81 12.50
N VAL A 126 -14.48 5.41 11.51
CA VAL A 126 -14.04 5.41 10.11
C VAL A 126 -12.67 6.07 10.00
N ARG A 127 -12.44 7.23 10.64
CA ARG A 127 -11.13 7.90 10.63
C ARG A 127 -10.01 6.97 11.10
N ARG A 128 -10.18 6.33 12.26
CA ARG A 128 -9.19 5.37 12.80
C ARG A 128 -8.97 4.17 11.89
N ASN A 129 -10.02 3.67 11.24
CA ASN A 129 -9.88 2.57 10.29
C ASN A 129 -9.05 2.97 9.07
N ILE A 130 -9.27 4.19 8.53
CA ILE A 130 -8.54 4.70 7.38
C ILE A 130 -7.06 4.93 7.73
N GLU A 131 -6.75 5.44 8.91
CA GLU A 131 -5.36 5.53 9.42
C GLU A 131 -4.69 4.14 9.42
N GLY A 132 -5.40 3.11 9.91
CA GLY A 132 -4.89 1.73 9.85
C GLY A 132 -4.69 1.20 8.42
N VAL A 133 -5.55 1.60 7.47
CA VAL A 133 -5.35 1.25 6.05
C VAL A 133 -4.10 1.93 5.49
N MET A 134 -3.93 3.22 5.76
CA MET A 134 -2.77 3.99 5.31
C MET A 134 -1.47 3.40 5.86
N ASP A 135 -1.44 3.03 7.15
CA ASP A 135 -0.27 2.39 7.77
C ASP A 135 0.14 1.09 7.06
N VAL A 136 -0.84 0.25 6.70
CA VAL A 136 -0.59 -1.01 5.98
C VAL A 136 -0.04 -0.72 4.59
N LEU A 137 -0.67 0.21 3.85
CA LEU A 137 -0.22 0.57 2.50
C LEU A 137 1.16 1.26 2.51
N GLN A 138 1.48 2.09 3.50
CA GLN A 138 2.78 2.75 3.61
C GLN A 138 3.92 1.78 3.89
N ARG A 139 3.66 0.71 4.66
CA ARG A 139 4.63 -0.36 4.93
C ARG A 139 4.86 -1.28 3.74
N ASP A 140 4.00 -1.20 2.73
CA ASP A 140 4.16 -1.95 1.51
C ASP A 140 5.26 -1.34 0.64
N ASN A 141 6.18 -2.17 0.14
CA ASN A 141 7.26 -1.75 -0.75
C ASN A 141 6.86 -1.80 -2.22
N HIS A 142 5.75 -2.48 -2.55
CA HIS A 142 5.29 -2.63 -3.91
C HIS A 142 4.36 -1.46 -4.29
N ASP A 143 4.65 -0.75 -5.38
CA ASP A 143 3.91 0.48 -5.74
C ASP A 143 2.75 0.26 -6.72
N TYR A 144 2.63 -0.94 -7.29
CA TYR A 144 1.51 -1.33 -8.16
C TYR A 144 1.31 -0.36 -9.33
N GLY A 145 2.39 0.00 -10.02
CA GLY A 145 2.34 0.99 -11.09
C GLY A 145 2.00 2.43 -10.65
N GLY A 146 2.14 2.75 -9.37
CA GLY A 146 1.82 4.08 -8.79
C GLY A 146 0.40 4.18 -8.21
N HIS A 147 -0.42 3.13 -8.35
CA HIS A 147 -1.78 3.11 -7.84
C HIS A 147 -1.84 3.14 -6.31
N ARG A 148 -0.86 2.55 -5.62
CA ARG A 148 -0.79 2.58 -4.16
C ARG A 148 -0.57 3.99 -3.63
N VAL A 149 0.40 4.72 -4.17
CA VAL A 149 0.68 6.11 -3.77
C VAL A 149 -0.52 7.02 -4.07
N THR A 150 -1.18 6.81 -5.21
CA THR A 150 -2.40 7.56 -5.54
C THR A 150 -3.54 7.27 -4.57
N ALA A 151 -3.74 5.99 -4.20
CA ALA A 151 -4.73 5.61 -3.18
C ALA A 151 -4.39 6.25 -1.82
N LEU A 152 -3.13 6.25 -1.39
CA LEU A 152 -2.68 6.87 -0.15
C LEU A 152 -3.02 8.37 -0.10
N ARG A 153 -2.78 9.11 -1.18
CA ARG A 153 -3.15 10.53 -1.27
C ARG A 153 -4.66 10.75 -1.12
N LEU A 154 -5.47 9.94 -1.81
CA LEU A 154 -6.93 10.04 -1.74
C LEU A 154 -7.47 9.70 -0.34
N LEU A 155 -6.87 8.70 0.33
CA LEU A 155 -7.21 8.34 1.72
C LEU A 155 -6.84 9.47 2.70
N ASP A 156 -5.70 10.13 2.49
CA ASP A 156 -5.24 11.28 3.29
C ASP A 156 -6.21 12.47 3.15
N GLU A 157 -6.57 12.83 1.92
CA GLU A 157 -7.57 13.87 1.64
C GLU A 157 -8.94 13.53 2.25
N GLY A 158 -9.36 12.26 2.17
CA GLY A 158 -10.62 11.80 2.75
C GLY A 158 -10.60 11.85 4.28
N ARG A 159 -9.47 11.50 4.90
CA ARG A 159 -9.27 11.65 6.36
C ARG A 159 -9.40 13.11 6.78
N ASP A 160 -8.87 14.05 5.99
CA ASP A 160 -8.99 15.48 6.28
C ASP A 160 -10.44 15.96 6.21
N GLN A 161 -11.26 15.42 5.30
CA GLN A 161 -12.71 15.66 5.31
C GLN A 161 -13.38 15.13 6.59
N LEU A 162 -13.00 13.93 7.07
CA LEU A 162 -13.53 13.41 8.33
C LEU A 162 -13.14 14.27 9.54
N ASN A 163 -11.91 14.81 9.54
CA ASN A 163 -11.47 15.75 10.56
C ASN A 163 -12.28 17.05 10.53
N ALA A 164 -12.56 17.58 9.34
CA ALA A 164 -13.40 18.75 9.18
C ALA A 164 -14.85 18.49 9.63
N ALA A 165 -15.40 17.31 9.32
CA ALA A 165 -16.73 16.88 9.76
C ALA A 165 -16.84 16.84 11.30
N LEU A 166 -15.87 16.20 11.98
CA LEU A 166 -15.81 16.14 13.44
C LEU A 166 -15.62 17.54 14.07
N ALA A 167 -14.85 18.42 13.42
CA ALA A 167 -14.67 19.78 13.89
C ALA A 167 -15.94 20.62 13.70
N TRP A 168 -16.71 20.38 12.64
CA TRP A 168 -17.99 21.04 12.39
C TRP A 168 -19.02 20.68 13.48
N ASP A 169 -19.12 19.39 13.82
CA ASP A 169 -19.99 18.88 14.88
C ASP A 169 -19.67 19.51 16.24
N SER A 170 -18.39 19.63 16.58
CA SER A 170 -17.98 20.26 17.85
C SER A 170 -18.36 21.75 18.01
N ARG A 171 -18.84 22.41 16.94
CA ARG A 171 -19.13 23.85 16.89
C ARG A 171 -20.61 24.17 16.70
N HIS A 172 -21.47 23.19 16.43
CA HIS A 172 -22.90 23.37 16.12
C HIS A 172 -23.77 22.48 17.02
#